data_AF-A0AAI9G4C9-F1
#
_entry.id   AF-A0AAI9G4C9-F1
#
_cell.length_a   1.000
_cell.length_b   1.000
_cell.length_c   1.000
_cell.angle_alpha   90.00
_cell.angle_beta   90.00
_cell.angle_gamma   90.00
#
_symmetry.space_group_name_H-M   'P 1'
#
loop_
_entity.id
_entity.type
_entity.pdbx_description
1 polymer ?
#
loop_
_entity_poly.entity_id
_entity_poly.type
_entity_poly.pdbx_seq_one_letter_code
_entity_poly.pdbx_strand_id
1 'polypeptide(L)'
;MTLISNQDSLEEGFIRSALEIIANPGKRSSVVARSDHQTVRQLLDEAPSTTRFTQSMAEFYLAIPRRQFEALKCTHLNPFAQSVGRPKMISKGELLTWFVRMNKSVHAIAGELEGRLGRAANGTPFIVMRDASKKINRIISHVGITTLDIDAIEEAFARGARIAALGVDQALMLPWADLAEKRLWRQAYRIHIDRSHAEMVALLDRQELDEATVTAPESIVS
;
A
#
# COMPACT_ATOMS: atom_id res chain seq x y z
N MET A 1 -25.88 13.20 12.88
CA MET A 1 -24.83 12.69 11.97
C MET A 1 -24.18 11.52 12.64
N THR A 2 -24.37 10.30 12.15
CA THR A 2 -23.69 9.11 12.66
C THR A 2 -22.23 9.16 12.21
N LEU A 3 -21.30 9.22 13.15
CA LEU A 3 -19.87 9.12 12.88
C LEU A 3 -19.56 7.68 12.45
N ILE A 4 -19.62 7.42 11.14
CA ILE A 4 -19.18 6.15 10.56
C ILE A 4 -17.67 6.06 10.80
N SER A 5 -17.22 5.00 11.48
CA SER A 5 -15.79 4.80 11.71
C SER A 5 -15.08 4.47 10.40
N ASN A 6 -13.75 4.66 10.35
CA ASN A 6 -12.97 4.34 9.16
C ASN A 6 -13.11 2.86 8.73
N GLN A 7 -13.31 1.97 9.70
CA GLN A 7 -13.47 0.53 9.48
C GLN A 7 -14.86 0.22 8.91
N ASP A 8 -15.90 0.84 9.45
CA ASP A 8 -17.27 0.72 8.95
C ASP A 8 -17.39 1.18 7.49
N SER A 9 -16.58 2.17 7.09
CA SER A 9 -16.61 2.71 5.73
C SER A 9 -16.02 1.75 4.69
N LEU A 10 -14.90 1.11 5.03
CA LEU A 10 -14.28 0.13 4.15
C LEU A 10 -15.13 -1.13 4.06
N GLU A 11 -15.77 -1.53 5.15
CA GLU A 11 -16.72 -2.64 5.19
C GLU A 11 -17.97 -2.33 4.36
N GLU A 12 -18.54 -1.12 4.49
CA GLU A 12 -19.65 -0.67 3.64
C GLU A 12 -19.25 -0.72 2.15
N GLY A 13 -18.04 -0.26 1.84
CA GLY A 13 -17.49 -0.29 0.48
C GLY A 13 -17.29 -1.71 -0.06
N PHE A 14 -16.82 -2.64 0.78
CA PHE A 14 -16.68 -4.05 0.46
C PHE A 14 -18.05 -4.67 0.12
N ILE A 15 -19.04 -4.54 1.01
CA ILE A 15 -20.37 -5.12 0.85
C ILE A 15 -21.03 -4.59 -0.43
N ARG A 16 -20.99 -3.26 -0.65
CA ARG A 16 -21.54 -2.64 -1.86
C ARG A 16 -20.83 -3.12 -3.13
N SER A 17 -19.51 -3.25 -3.09
CA SER A 17 -18.74 -3.76 -4.22
C SER A 17 -19.09 -5.21 -4.55
N ALA A 18 -19.22 -6.07 -3.54
CA ALA A 18 -19.62 -7.45 -3.72
C ALA A 18 -21.05 -7.58 -4.30
N LEU A 19 -21.98 -6.72 -3.86
CA LEU A 19 -23.34 -6.64 -4.40
C LEU A 19 -23.36 -6.28 -5.88
N GLU A 20 -22.52 -5.32 -6.28
CA GLU A 20 -22.46 -4.82 -7.64
C GLU A 20 -21.74 -5.79 -8.60
N ILE A 21 -20.60 -6.34 -8.20
CA ILE A 21 -19.72 -7.09 -9.12
C ILE A 21 -19.98 -8.60 -9.13
N ILE A 22 -20.61 -9.16 -8.10
CA ILE A 22 -20.89 -10.60 -7.99
C ILE A 22 -22.36 -10.87 -8.25
N ALA A 23 -22.68 -11.24 -9.50
CA ALA A 23 -24.05 -11.54 -9.92
C ALA A 23 -24.63 -12.79 -9.25
N ASN A 24 -23.81 -13.83 -9.02
CA ASN A 24 -24.29 -15.08 -8.41
C ASN A 24 -24.54 -14.89 -6.90
N PRO A 25 -25.78 -15.03 -6.40
CA PRO A 25 -26.10 -14.76 -5.01
C PRO A 25 -25.40 -15.70 -4.02
N GLY A 26 -25.25 -16.98 -4.36
CA GLY A 26 -24.57 -17.96 -3.50
C GLY A 26 -23.08 -17.67 -3.34
N LYS A 27 -22.39 -17.40 -4.46
CA LYS A 27 -20.98 -16.97 -4.46
C LYS A 27 -20.83 -15.66 -3.66
N ARG A 28 -21.71 -14.69 -3.89
CA ARG A 28 -21.70 -13.41 -3.18
C ARG A 28 -21.83 -13.59 -1.67
N SER A 29 -22.84 -14.34 -1.22
CA SER A 29 -23.05 -14.60 0.20
C SER A 29 -21.84 -15.30 0.83
N SER A 30 -21.20 -16.23 0.11
CA SER A 30 -19.99 -16.90 0.60
C SER A 30 -18.78 -15.97 0.73
N VAL A 31 -18.59 -15.04 -0.22
CA VAL A 31 -17.50 -14.05 -0.22
C VAL A 31 -17.69 -13.05 0.93
N VAL A 32 -18.92 -12.55 1.11
CA VAL A 32 -19.27 -11.62 2.19
C VAL A 32 -19.13 -12.29 3.56
N ALA A 33 -19.63 -13.52 3.73
CA ALA A 33 -19.54 -14.24 4.99
C ALA A 33 -18.09 -14.54 5.42
N ARG A 34 -17.16 -14.64 4.46
CA ARG A 34 -15.73 -14.85 4.70
C ARG A 34 -14.92 -13.55 4.81
N SER A 35 -15.56 -12.39 4.59
CA SER A 35 -14.89 -11.09 4.46
C SER A 35 -13.72 -11.15 3.45
N ASP A 36 -13.93 -11.84 2.32
CA ASP A 36 -12.90 -12.04 1.31
C ASP A 36 -12.72 -10.77 0.44
N HIS A 37 -12.05 -9.80 1.04
CA HIS A 37 -11.76 -8.49 0.43
C HIS A 37 -10.88 -8.61 -0.81
N GLN A 38 -9.99 -9.60 -0.85
CA GLN A 38 -9.06 -9.80 -1.95
C GLN A 38 -9.80 -10.22 -3.22
N THR A 39 -10.68 -11.21 -3.12
CA THR A 39 -11.49 -11.66 -4.26
C THR A 39 -12.31 -10.51 -4.85
N VAL A 40 -12.95 -9.69 -4.01
CA VAL A 40 -13.76 -8.55 -4.51
C VAL A 40 -12.88 -7.52 -5.20
N ARG A 41 -11.68 -7.21 -4.67
CA ARG A 41 -10.76 -6.28 -5.33
C ARG A 41 -10.24 -6.80 -6.67
N GLN A 42 -9.92 -8.09 -6.77
CA GLN A 42 -9.51 -8.72 -8.04
C GLN A 42 -10.61 -8.60 -9.09
N LEU A 43 -11.86 -8.89 -8.72
CA LEU A 43 -13.00 -8.73 -9.62
C LEU A 43 -13.20 -7.27 -10.07
N LEU A 44 -12.97 -6.30 -9.19
CA LEU A 44 -13.01 -4.88 -9.54
C LEU A 44 -11.84 -4.47 -10.46
N ASP A 45 -10.67 -5.06 -10.29
CA ASP A 45 -9.51 -4.83 -11.15
C ASP A 45 -9.78 -5.33 -12.58
N GLU A 46 -10.45 -6.48 -12.72
CA GLU A 46 -10.89 -7.07 -13.99
C GLU A 46 -12.10 -6.36 -14.62
N ALA A 47 -12.89 -5.63 -13.82
CA ALA A 47 -14.07 -4.93 -14.31
C ALA A 47 -13.74 -3.90 -15.42
N PRO A 48 -14.70 -3.56 -16.30
CA PRO A 48 -14.49 -2.51 -17.29
C PRO A 48 -14.09 -1.15 -16.67
N SER A 49 -13.37 -0.31 -17.41
CA SER A 49 -13.03 1.05 -16.96
C SER A 49 -14.28 1.93 -16.76
N THR A 50 -15.40 1.57 -17.39
CA THR A 50 -16.69 2.26 -17.29
C THR A 50 -17.49 1.91 -16.04
N THR A 51 -17.08 0.90 -15.26
CA THR A 51 -17.77 0.50 -14.02
C THR A 51 -17.90 1.68 -13.07
N ARG A 52 -19.11 1.91 -12.54
CA ARG A 52 -19.44 3.07 -11.72
C ARG A 52 -19.27 2.75 -10.24
N PHE A 53 -18.45 3.54 -9.56
CA PHE A 53 -18.22 3.41 -8.12
C PHE A 53 -18.90 4.54 -7.37
N THR A 54 -19.54 4.20 -6.25
CA THR A 54 -19.87 5.17 -5.20
C THR A 54 -18.60 5.54 -4.43
N GLN A 55 -18.69 6.53 -3.54
CA GLN A 55 -17.57 6.90 -2.70
C GLN A 55 -17.07 5.74 -1.83
N SER A 56 -17.95 4.99 -1.15
CA SER A 56 -17.53 3.87 -0.30
C SER A 56 -16.89 2.74 -1.11
N MET A 57 -17.38 2.47 -2.32
CA MET A 57 -16.71 1.52 -3.24
C MET A 57 -15.32 2.02 -3.63
N ALA A 58 -15.15 3.32 -3.91
CA ALA A 58 -13.86 3.90 -4.25
C ALA A 58 -12.86 3.86 -3.07
N GLU A 59 -13.32 4.15 -1.85
CA GLU A 59 -12.56 4.01 -0.61
C GLU A 59 -12.07 2.56 -0.42
N PHE A 60 -12.98 1.58 -0.57
CA PHE A 60 -12.64 0.17 -0.48
C PHE A 60 -11.67 -0.30 -1.57
N TYR A 61 -11.96 0.08 -2.82
CA TYR A 61 -11.18 -0.30 -3.99
C TYR A 61 -9.75 0.24 -3.93
N LEU A 62 -9.58 1.49 -3.48
CA LEU A 62 -8.27 2.10 -3.31
C LEU A 62 -7.63 1.78 -1.95
N ALA A 63 -8.33 1.05 -1.07
CA ALA A 63 -7.90 0.79 0.30
C ALA A 63 -7.52 2.08 1.06
N ILE A 64 -8.30 3.15 0.88
CA ILE A 64 -8.12 4.45 1.54
C ILE A 64 -9.25 4.64 2.54
N PRO A 65 -8.96 4.73 3.86
CA PRO A 65 -9.97 5.03 4.87
C PRO A 65 -10.68 6.37 4.61
N ARG A 66 -11.98 6.45 4.92
CA ARG A 66 -12.83 7.63 4.64
C ARG A 66 -12.19 8.96 5.07
N ARG A 67 -11.64 9.05 6.28
CA ARG A 67 -10.98 10.29 6.75
C ARG A 67 -9.83 10.73 5.83
N GLN A 68 -8.99 9.79 5.40
CA GLN A 68 -7.88 10.08 4.49
C GLN A 68 -8.41 10.40 3.08
N PHE A 69 -9.43 9.68 2.62
CA PHE A 69 -10.05 9.91 1.32
C PHE A 69 -10.64 11.32 1.22
N GLU A 70 -11.33 11.78 2.26
CA GLU A 70 -11.86 13.14 2.35
C GLU A 70 -10.74 14.20 2.34
N ALA A 71 -9.65 13.99 3.09
CA ALA A 71 -8.51 14.89 3.06
C ALA A 71 -7.91 15.00 1.65
N LEU A 72 -7.73 13.88 0.96
CA LEU A 72 -7.21 13.84 -0.41
C LEU A 72 -8.14 14.52 -1.41
N LYS A 73 -9.47 14.39 -1.25
CA LYS A 73 -10.46 15.10 -2.07
C LYS A 73 -10.37 16.62 -1.91
N CYS A 74 -10.13 17.10 -0.69
CA CYS A 74 -9.96 18.53 -0.42
C CYS A 74 -8.69 19.07 -1.07
N THR A 75 -7.58 18.31 -1.03
CA THR A 75 -6.28 18.75 -1.57
C THR A 75 -6.17 18.59 -3.09
N HIS A 76 -6.77 17.55 -3.68
CA HIS A 76 -6.51 17.15 -5.08
C HIS A 76 -7.74 17.20 -5.99
N LEU A 77 -8.68 18.11 -5.72
CA LEU A 77 -9.99 18.23 -6.37
C LEU A 77 -10.85 16.98 -6.18
N ASN A 78 -12.09 17.16 -5.74
CA ASN A 78 -13.01 16.06 -5.50
C ASN A 78 -13.36 15.34 -6.82
N PRO A 79 -13.03 14.05 -7.00
CA PRO A 79 -13.25 13.33 -8.25
C PRO A 79 -14.74 13.07 -8.52
N PHE A 80 -15.60 13.19 -7.50
CA PHE A 80 -17.07 13.08 -7.63
C PHE A 80 -17.75 14.42 -7.90
N ALA A 81 -17.01 15.54 -7.98
CA ALA A 81 -17.60 16.88 -8.05
C ALA A 81 -18.59 17.03 -9.21
N GLN A 82 -18.22 16.52 -10.39
CA GLN A 82 -19.00 16.62 -11.63
C GLN A 82 -20.08 15.55 -11.79
N SER A 83 -20.17 14.57 -10.86
CA SER A 83 -21.21 13.55 -10.91
C SER A 83 -22.59 14.15 -10.70
N VAL A 84 -23.51 13.82 -11.59
CA VAL A 84 -24.95 14.09 -11.48
C VAL A 84 -25.62 12.90 -10.76
N GLY A 85 -26.65 13.18 -9.95
CA GLY A 85 -27.42 12.15 -9.24
C GLY A 85 -27.02 11.95 -7.77
N ARG A 86 -27.84 11.18 -7.04
CA ARG A 86 -27.58 10.73 -5.65
C ARG A 86 -27.85 9.23 -5.56
N PRO A 87 -26.87 8.40 -5.15
CA PRO A 87 -25.50 8.77 -4.76
C PRO A 87 -24.67 9.26 -5.94
N LYS A 88 -23.66 10.10 -5.65
CA LYS A 88 -22.66 10.50 -6.66
C LYS A 88 -21.79 9.30 -7.03
N MET A 89 -21.52 9.14 -8.33
CA MET A 89 -20.76 8.03 -8.87
C MET A 89 -19.66 8.51 -9.81
N ILE A 90 -18.57 7.75 -9.88
CA ILE A 90 -17.44 7.99 -10.79
C ILE A 90 -17.12 6.70 -11.55
N SER A 91 -16.65 6.77 -12.79
CA SER A 91 -16.14 5.56 -13.45
C SER A 91 -14.81 5.10 -12.86
N LYS A 92 -14.50 3.80 -12.96
CA LYS A 92 -13.20 3.25 -12.55
C LYS A 92 -12.04 3.97 -13.25
N GLY A 93 -12.17 4.26 -14.54
CA GLY A 93 -11.16 4.97 -15.32
C GLY A 93 -10.89 6.39 -14.81
N GLU A 94 -11.94 7.15 -14.51
CA GLU A 94 -11.82 8.50 -13.92
C GLU A 94 -11.24 8.44 -12.50
N LEU A 95 -11.65 7.46 -11.69
CA LEU A 95 -11.11 7.26 -10.34
C LEU A 95 -9.61 6.94 -10.37
N LEU A 96 -9.18 6.04 -11.26
CA LEU A 96 -7.77 5.71 -11.43
C LEU A 96 -6.98 6.90 -11.97
N THR A 97 -7.54 7.66 -12.90
CA THR A 97 -6.93 8.90 -13.40
C THR A 97 -6.73 9.92 -12.26
N TRP A 98 -7.74 10.08 -11.42
CA TRP A 98 -7.63 10.93 -10.23
C TRP A 98 -6.59 10.41 -9.24
N PHE A 99 -6.59 9.10 -8.94
CA PHE A 99 -5.62 8.48 -8.06
C PHE A 99 -4.18 8.69 -8.56
N VAL A 100 -3.96 8.53 -9.87
CA VAL A 100 -2.68 8.79 -10.54
C VAL A 100 -2.29 10.27 -10.39
N ARG A 101 -3.19 11.22 -10.65
CA ARG A 101 -2.91 12.67 -10.51
C ARG A 101 -2.59 13.07 -9.07
N MET A 102 -3.34 12.55 -8.12
CA MET A 102 -3.13 12.77 -6.69
C MET A 102 -1.74 12.26 -6.27
N ASN A 103 -1.38 11.04 -6.66
CA ASN A 103 -0.06 10.48 -6.38
C ASN A 103 1.08 11.25 -7.08
N LYS A 104 0.89 11.79 -8.30
CA LYS A 104 1.88 12.70 -8.92
C LYS A 104 2.14 13.94 -8.08
N SER A 105 1.07 14.53 -7.56
CA SER A 105 1.14 15.74 -6.74
C SER A 105 1.84 15.47 -5.42
N VAL A 106 1.52 14.36 -4.75
CA VAL A 106 2.15 13.95 -3.48
C VAL A 106 3.64 13.68 -3.68
N HIS A 107 4.01 13.05 -4.80
CA HIS A 107 5.40 12.61 -5.07
C HIS A 107 6.20 13.57 -5.97
N ALA A 108 5.70 14.78 -6.21
CA ALA A 108 6.31 15.85 -7.01
C ALA A 108 6.84 15.39 -8.39
N ILE A 109 6.00 14.70 -9.17
CA ILE A 109 6.41 14.07 -10.44
C ILE A 109 5.99 14.92 -11.65
N ALA A 110 6.96 15.35 -12.44
CA ALA A 110 6.75 15.99 -13.73
C ALA A 110 6.68 14.96 -14.88
N GLY A 111 5.81 15.20 -15.88
CA GLY A 111 5.70 14.39 -17.11
C GLY A 111 4.44 13.51 -17.21
N GLU A 112 4.25 12.85 -18.36
CA GLU A 112 3.19 11.84 -18.54
C GLU A 112 3.51 10.57 -17.73
N LEU A 113 2.46 9.94 -17.19
CA LEU A 113 2.61 8.67 -16.48
C LEU A 113 2.13 7.54 -17.35
N GLU A 114 3.05 6.74 -17.84
CA GLU A 114 2.76 5.37 -18.26
C GLU A 114 2.97 4.45 -17.05
N GLY A 115 1.89 3.85 -16.58
CA GLY A 115 1.95 2.95 -15.44
C GLY A 115 0.76 2.01 -15.33
N ARG A 116 0.96 0.91 -14.62
CA ARG A 116 -0.10 -0.07 -14.33
C ARG A 116 -0.35 -0.12 -12.84
N LEU A 117 -1.63 -0.28 -12.49
CA LEU A 117 -2.07 -0.54 -11.13
C LEU A 117 -1.62 -1.95 -10.73
N GLY A 118 -0.97 -2.07 -9.59
CA GLY A 118 -0.71 -3.31 -8.88
C GLY A 118 -1.28 -3.25 -7.46
N ARG A 119 -1.26 -4.38 -6.75
CA ARG A 119 -1.69 -4.46 -5.35
C ARG A 119 -0.66 -5.21 -4.51
N ALA A 120 -0.42 -4.75 -3.29
CA ALA A 120 0.33 -5.48 -2.28
C ALA A 120 -0.53 -6.60 -1.66
N ALA A 121 0.07 -7.51 -0.88
CA ALA A 121 -0.63 -8.61 -0.20
C ALA A 121 -1.82 -8.13 0.65
N ASN A 122 -1.68 -6.98 1.30
CA ASN A 122 -2.74 -6.34 2.10
C ASN A 122 -3.82 -5.64 1.26
N GLY A 123 -3.73 -5.72 -0.07
CA GLY A 123 -4.64 -5.13 -1.05
C GLY A 123 -4.43 -3.64 -1.32
N THR A 124 -3.42 -3.01 -0.71
CA THR A 124 -3.04 -1.62 -0.97
C THR A 124 -2.63 -1.45 -2.44
N PRO A 125 -3.28 -0.54 -3.19
CA PRO A 125 -2.89 -0.26 -4.56
C PRO A 125 -1.56 0.48 -4.64
N PHE A 126 -0.82 0.19 -5.70
CA PHE A 126 0.36 0.95 -6.10
C PHE A 126 0.38 1.12 -7.62
N ILE A 127 1.08 2.15 -8.08
CA ILE A 127 1.30 2.44 -9.49
C ILE A 127 2.77 2.20 -9.77
N VAL A 128 3.06 1.31 -10.71
CA VAL A 128 4.40 1.14 -11.26
C VAL A 128 4.57 2.11 -12.40
N MET A 129 5.55 2.99 -12.30
CA MET A 129 5.91 3.93 -13.36
C MET A 129 7.04 3.40 -14.22
N ARG A 130 6.96 3.74 -15.51
CA ARG A 130 8.03 3.51 -16.47
C ARG A 130 8.58 4.83 -17.02
N ASP A 131 9.86 4.84 -17.33
CA ASP A 131 10.51 5.93 -18.05
C ASP A 131 10.26 5.83 -19.58
N ALA A 132 10.77 6.80 -20.33
CA ALA A 132 10.66 6.85 -21.79
C ALA A 132 11.27 5.62 -22.50
N SER A 133 12.14 4.85 -21.82
CA SER A 133 12.72 3.60 -22.32
C SER A 133 11.91 2.35 -21.92
N LYS A 134 10.70 2.55 -21.38
CA LYS A 134 9.81 1.52 -20.83
C LYS A 134 10.41 0.74 -19.65
N LYS A 135 11.50 1.22 -19.05
CA LYS A 135 12.08 0.65 -17.83
C LYS A 135 11.34 1.19 -16.62
N ILE A 136 11.18 0.35 -15.60
CA ILE A 136 10.59 0.81 -14.35
C ILE A 136 11.57 1.75 -13.66
N ASN A 137 11.09 2.92 -13.29
CA ASN A 137 11.89 3.93 -12.61
C ASN A 137 11.33 4.31 -11.23
N ARG A 138 10.06 4.03 -10.95
CA ARG A 138 9.41 4.39 -9.69
C ARG A 138 8.20 3.52 -9.39
N ILE A 139 7.94 3.26 -8.11
CA ILE A 139 6.68 2.70 -7.61
C ILE A 139 6.09 3.72 -6.65
N ILE A 140 4.78 3.96 -6.77
CA ILE A 140 4.09 4.97 -5.99
C ILE A 140 2.83 4.40 -5.37
N SER A 141 2.60 4.70 -4.11
CA SER A 141 1.36 4.44 -3.42
C SER A 141 1.00 5.62 -2.52
N HIS A 142 -0.27 5.68 -2.11
CA HIS A 142 -0.74 6.67 -1.14
C HIS A 142 -0.26 6.37 0.28
N VAL A 143 0.28 5.17 0.52
CA VAL A 143 0.89 4.75 1.79
C VAL A 143 2.25 4.09 1.53
N GLY A 144 3.12 4.10 2.54
CA GLY A 144 4.38 3.35 2.49
C GLY A 144 4.10 1.85 2.36
N ILE A 145 4.74 1.20 1.38
CA ILE A 145 4.66 -0.25 1.20
C ILE A 145 5.86 -0.89 1.89
N THR A 146 5.63 -1.58 3.00
CA THR A 146 6.67 -2.25 3.79
C THR A 146 6.78 -3.74 3.48
N THR A 147 5.76 -4.32 2.85
CA THR A 147 5.71 -5.72 2.41
C THR A 147 5.07 -5.78 1.02
N LEU A 148 5.75 -6.42 0.07
CA LEU A 148 5.22 -6.71 -1.26
C LEU A 148 5.13 -8.24 -1.40
N ASP A 149 4.03 -8.72 -1.95
CA ASP A 149 3.82 -10.14 -2.23
C ASP A 149 4.70 -10.58 -3.40
N ILE A 150 5.44 -11.67 -3.24
CA ILE A 150 6.28 -12.24 -4.30
C ILE A 150 5.43 -12.64 -5.51
N ASP A 151 4.22 -13.17 -5.30
CA ASP A 151 3.36 -13.61 -6.41
C ASP A 151 2.75 -12.42 -7.18
N ALA A 152 2.41 -11.32 -6.48
CA ALA A 152 1.92 -10.08 -7.13
C ALA A 152 3.06 -9.34 -7.85
N ILE A 153 4.28 -9.43 -7.32
CA ILE A 153 5.50 -8.99 -7.99
C ILE A 153 5.76 -9.84 -9.23
N GLU A 154 5.60 -11.17 -9.15
CA GLU A 154 5.78 -12.09 -10.28
C GLU A 154 4.73 -11.91 -11.37
N GLU A 155 3.46 -11.64 -11.05
CA GLU A 155 2.45 -11.32 -12.09
C GLU A 155 2.76 -9.97 -12.78
N ALA A 156 3.25 -8.99 -12.02
CA ALA A 156 3.75 -7.73 -12.57
C ALA A 156 5.01 -7.95 -13.44
N PHE A 157 5.89 -8.89 -13.06
CA PHE A 157 7.08 -9.32 -13.80
C PHE A 157 6.76 -10.13 -15.07
N ALA A 158 5.81 -11.05 -15.01
CA ALA A 158 5.33 -11.85 -16.14
C ALA A 158 4.77 -10.95 -17.26
N ARG A 159 4.34 -9.73 -16.91
CA ARG A 159 3.94 -8.68 -17.84
C ARG A 159 5.06 -7.67 -18.16
N GLY A 160 6.33 -8.02 -17.90
CA GLY A 160 7.54 -7.31 -18.34
C GLY A 160 8.14 -6.28 -17.36
N ALA A 161 8.04 -6.49 -16.05
CA ALA A 161 8.70 -5.63 -15.05
C ALA A 161 10.14 -6.11 -14.71
N ARG A 162 10.98 -5.24 -14.15
CA ARG A 162 12.21 -5.57 -13.39
C ARG A 162 12.34 -4.57 -12.23
N ILE A 163 12.56 -5.07 -11.00
CA ILE A 163 12.71 -4.27 -9.77
C ILE A 163 14.16 -4.38 -9.32
N ALA A 164 14.73 -3.27 -8.84
CA ALA A 164 15.94 -3.27 -8.03
C ALA A 164 15.56 -2.84 -6.61
N ALA A 165 15.87 -3.67 -5.62
CA ALA A 165 15.81 -3.28 -4.21
C ALA A 165 16.98 -2.33 -3.94
N LEU A 166 16.68 -1.11 -3.51
CA LEU A 166 17.71 -0.17 -3.06
C LEU A 166 17.93 -0.37 -1.56
N GLY A 167 19.18 -0.51 -1.15
CA GLY A 167 19.54 -0.41 0.27
C GLY A 167 19.16 0.97 0.82
N VAL A 168 18.91 1.08 2.13
CA VAL A 168 18.48 2.36 2.74
C VAL A 168 19.47 3.49 2.44
N ASP A 169 20.76 3.20 2.41
CA ASP A 169 21.80 4.16 2.01
C ASP A 169 21.62 4.66 0.57
N GLN A 170 21.26 3.77 -0.34
CA GLN A 170 20.98 4.13 -1.74
C GLN A 170 19.69 4.94 -1.86
N ALA A 171 18.67 4.68 -1.03
CA ALA A 171 17.44 5.47 -0.96
C ALA A 171 17.68 6.90 -0.40
N LEU A 172 18.59 7.03 0.58
CA LEU A 172 18.99 8.32 1.17
C LEU A 172 19.84 9.18 0.23
N MET A 173 20.51 8.57 -0.75
CA MET A 173 21.31 9.25 -1.79
C MET A 173 20.46 9.86 -2.90
N LEU A 174 19.17 9.51 -3.00
CA LEU A 174 18.29 10.09 -4.00
C LEU A 174 18.03 11.60 -3.76
N PRO A 175 17.62 12.34 -4.82
CA PRO A 175 17.22 13.74 -4.69
C PRO A 175 15.77 13.81 -4.14
N TRP A 176 15.64 14.08 -2.84
CA TRP A 176 14.34 14.21 -2.18
C TRP A 176 13.79 15.62 -2.38
N ALA A 177 12.53 15.72 -2.80
CA ALA A 177 11.84 16.99 -2.98
C ALA A 177 11.53 17.68 -1.65
N ASP A 178 11.20 16.90 -0.61
CA ASP A 178 10.98 17.40 0.76
C ASP A 178 12.12 16.95 1.69
N LEU A 179 12.87 17.93 2.19
CA LEU A 179 13.98 17.70 3.11
C LEU A 179 13.52 17.43 4.54
N ALA A 180 12.31 17.86 4.94
CA ALA A 180 11.74 17.55 6.24
C ALA A 180 11.34 16.07 6.30
N GLU A 181 10.74 15.55 5.24
CA GLU A 181 10.43 14.13 5.10
C GLU A 181 11.72 13.27 5.08
N LYS A 182 12.75 13.69 4.33
CA LYS A 182 14.06 13.03 4.33
C LYS A 182 14.68 12.96 5.74
N ARG A 183 14.50 14.00 6.56
CA ARG A 183 14.99 14.03 7.95
C ARG A 183 14.25 13.03 8.83
N LEU A 184 12.92 12.94 8.71
CA LEU A 184 12.12 11.97 9.45
C LEU A 184 12.51 10.53 9.10
N TRP A 185 12.73 10.26 7.82
CA TRP A 185 13.22 8.95 7.36
C TRP A 185 14.61 8.60 7.90
N ARG A 186 15.56 9.55 7.88
CA ARG A 186 16.88 9.36 8.51
C ARG A 186 16.78 9.09 10.00
N GLN A 187 15.87 9.78 10.69
CA GLN A 187 15.70 9.63 12.13
C GLN A 187 15.10 8.27 12.48
N ALA A 188 14.05 7.85 11.76
CA ALA A 188 13.47 6.53 11.91
C ALA A 188 14.49 5.42 11.61
N TYR A 189 15.33 5.60 10.58
CA TYR A 189 16.38 4.65 10.24
C TYR A 189 17.47 4.56 11.31
N ARG A 190 17.92 5.68 11.88
CA ARG A 190 18.85 5.69 13.00
C ARG A 190 18.30 4.92 14.20
N ILE A 191 17.05 5.19 14.57
CA ILE A 191 16.37 4.48 15.67
C ILE A 191 16.33 2.96 15.40
N HIS A 192 16.09 2.56 14.15
CA HIS A 192 16.09 1.15 13.77
C HIS A 192 17.49 0.52 13.89
N ILE A 193 18.53 1.17 13.37
CA ILE A 193 19.92 0.69 13.51
C ILE A 193 20.32 0.58 14.97
N ASP A 194 20.07 1.62 15.76
CA ASP A 194 20.44 1.65 17.18
C ASP A 194 19.76 0.50 17.93
N ARG A 195 18.49 0.22 17.59
CA ARG A 195 17.75 -0.90 18.17
C ARG A 195 18.28 -2.25 17.73
N SER A 196 18.54 -2.46 16.45
CA SER A 196 19.10 -3.72 15.95
C SER A 196 20.52 -3.96 16.46
N HIS A 197 21.31 -2.91 16.61
CA HIS A 197 22.63 -2.98 17.24
C HIS A 197 22.52 -3.36 18.71
N ALA A 198 21.64 -2.71 19.47
CA ALA A 198 21.40 -3.05 20.87
C ALA A 198 20.93 -4.50 21.05
N GLU A 199 20.06 -4.99 20.16
CA GLU A 199 19.60 -6.39 20.15
C GLU A 199 20.75 -7.36 19.83
N MET A 200 21.64 -7.01 18.91
CA MET A 200 22.81 -7.83 18.56
C MET A 200 23.86 -7.86 19.69
N VAL A 201 24.15 -6.71 20.31
CA VAL A 201 25.04 -6.64 21.48
C VAL A 201 24.48 -7.46 22.63
N ALA A 202 23.19 -7.33 22.94
CA ALA A 202 22.54 -8.12 23.97
C ALA A 202 22.54 -9.63 23.68
N LEU A 203 22.61 -10.03 22.40
CA LEU A 203 22.77 -11.43 22.02
C LEU A 203 24.21 -11.91 22.25
N LEU A 204 25.21 -11.11 21.85
CA LEU A 204 26.63 -11.42 22.05
C LEU A 204 26.96 -11.49 23.55
N ASP A 205 26.48 -10.54 24.36
CA ASP A 205 26.65 -10.54 25.81
C ASP A 205 26.10 -11.83 26.45
N ARG A 206 24.96 -12.35 25.96
CA ARG A 206 24.41 -13.63 26.42
C ARG A 206 25.28 -14.80 26.00
N GLN A 207 25.79 -14.81 24.78
CA GLN A 207 26.69 -15.86 24.30
C GLN A 207 28.00 -15.88 25.11
N GLU A 208 28.57 -14.72 25.42
CA GLU A 208 29.76 -14.63 26.28
C GLU A 208 29.47 -15.14 27.70
N LEU A 209 28.32 -14.83 28.29
CA LEU A 209 27.90 -15.35 29.59
C LEU A 209 27.69 -16.88 29.58
N ASP A 210 27.10 -17.41 28.52
CA ASP A 210 26.89 -18.84 28.33
C ASP A 210 28.24 -19.57 28.15
N GLU A 211 29.19 -19.00 27.40
CA GLU A 211 30.56 -19.53 27.25
C GLU A 211 31.38 -19.46 28.56
N ALA A 212 31.23 -18.39 29.33
CA ALA A 212 31.88 -18.23 30.64
C ALA A 212 31.32 -19.19 31.70
N THR A 213 30.04 -19.57 31.61
CA THR A 213 29.42 -20.53 32.53
C THR A 213 29.70 -21.99 32.15
N VAL A 214 29.92 -22.30 30.86
CA VAL A 214 30.34 -23.63 30.40
C VAL A 214 31.79 -23.96 30.76
N THR A 215 32.65 -22.94 30.92
CA THR A 215 34.08 -23.11 31.26
C THR A 215 34.39 -23.18 32.76
N ALA A 216 33.37 -23.16 33.62
CA ALA A 216 33.54 -23.35 35.07
C ALA A 216 33.09 -24.75 35.55
N PRO A 217 33.84 -25.84 35.25
CA PRO A 217 33.68 -27.07 36.01
C PRO A 217 34.37 -26.91 37.36
N GLU A 218 33.53 -26.96 38.41
CA GLU A 218 33.81 -27.54 39.72
C GLU A 218 35.28 -27.91 39.98
N SER A 219 36.04 -26.98 40.57
CA SER A 219 37.19 -27.34 41.39
C SER A 219 36.67 -27.94 42.69
N ILE A 220 36.15 -29.17 42.62
CA ILE A 220 35.95 -30.02 43.78
C ILE A 220 37.35 -30.47 44.21
N VAL A 221 37.79 -29.87 45.30
CA VAL A 221 38.97 -30.23 46.07
C VAL A 221 38.82 -31.68 46.54
N SER A 222 39.82 -32.52 46.23
CA SER A 222 40.11 -33.78 46.93
C SER A 222 41.52 -33.71 47.48
#